data_AF-A0A9P3PJD6-F1
#
_entry.id   AF-A0A9P3PJD6-F1
#
_cell.length_a   1.000
_cell.length_b   1.000
_cell.length_c   1.000
_cell.angle_alpha   90.00
_cell.angle_beta   90.00
_cell.angle_gamma   90.00
#
_symmetry.space_group_name_H-M   'P 1'
#
loop_
_entity.id
_entity.type
_entity.pdbx_description
1 polymer ?
#
loop_
_entity_poly.entity_id
_entity_poly.type
_entity_poly.pdbx_seq_one_letter_code
_entity_poly.pdbx_strand_id
1 'polypeptide(L)'
;MSRSLAKRPIPQGRGHALGALIASEFKATQTSPHLQKAILRSLHRPLSVLLTNLSAHLLPLISSPAFQHAPAPTVQSPNPNPTQVHAIAIATFVGELLETFDELELGTDADPRGDRLKPIREGLVSLINRVIGPLFATIRNEVMPLLEALETPIPLNGTKATAGGKAPMHHPSIVSLQAIIPIYAKAVARYTASTAAHATLATFLISIVWRGLVALAHRPPLPASPPASPGLIPVAVKKSRGSTTPPVTPPASRFNIKLPPSRPPSPPPQVVPATAAADARALYDLLTLFPLPKGDKEAARLAQEVVNDAFEGLKALPPLLDAVHGLSSSKVESEQQLNAVARELEILATEVPLLIALPVVLQAPVNGVSSNISVGNMISLSETQYRKECLSGFGRAEECSTTVALRVLDALGTNNNVHPVVARWLEMEIAEALEQTN
;
A
#
# COMPACT_ATOMS: atom_id res chain seq x y z
N MET A 1 -18.88 35.86 -0.86
CA MET A 1 -17.52 36.38 -1.16
C MET A 1 -17.00 37.12 0.07
N SER A 2 -16.35 36.42 1.01
CA SER A 2 -15.62 37.08 2.11
C SER A 2 -14.15 37.19 1.70
N ARG A 3 -13.67 38.44 1.56
CA ARG A 3 -12.24 38.75 1.47
C ARG A 3 -11.63 38.51 2.84
N SER A 4 -11.33 37.26 3.20
CA SER A 4 -10.31 37.03 4.22
C SER A 4 -8.99 37.49 3.61
N LEU A 5 -8.27 38.37 4.31
CA LEU A 5 -6.95 38.84 3.92
C LEU A 5 -6.07 37.62 3.65
N ALA A 6 -5.81 37.33 2.37
CA ALA A 6 -4.96 36.24 1.93
C ALA A 6 -3.51 36.57 2.30
N LYS A 7 -3.16 36.35 3.57
CA LYS A 7 -1.76 36.33 4.01
C LYS A 7 -1.05 35.27 3.18
N ARG A 8 0.06 35.66 2.56
CA ARG A 8 0.89 34.74 1.77
C ARG A 8 1.36 33.59 2.67
N PRO A 9 1.44 32.35 2.16
CA PRO A 9 2.02 31.23 2.89
C PRO A 9 3.41 31.58 3.44
N ILE A 10 3.76 31.02 4.60
CA ILE A 10 5.10 31.19 5.19
C ILE A 10 6.13 30.54 4.25
N PRO A 11 7.17 31.26 3.80
CA PRO A 11 8.21 30.68 2.97
C PRO A 11 8.97 29.58 3.72
N GLN A 12 9.40 28.54 2.99
CA GLN A 12 10.28 27.50 3.51
C GLN A 12 11.61 28.09 4.02
N GLY A 13 12.21 27.46 5.03
CA GLY A 13 13.46 27.85 5.68
C GLY A 13 13.30 28.90 6.79
N ARG A 14 12.09 29.44 6.99
CA ARG A 14 11.83 30.43 8.05
C ARG A 14 11.84 29.80 9.44
N GLY A 15 11.44 28.53 9.57
CA GLY A 15 11.53 27.80 10.84
C GLY A 15 12.99 27.54 11.18
N HIS A 16 13.79 27.13 10.19
CA HIS A 16 15.24 26.96 10.36
C HIS A 16 15.95 28.26 10.70
N ALA A 17 15.59 29.39 10.07
CA ALA A 17 16.20 30.68 10.41
C ALA A 17 15.93 31.09 11.87
N LEU A 18 14.71 30.85 12.36
CA LEU A 18 14.38 31.06 13.76
C LEU A 18 15.12 30.08 14.68
N GLY A 19 15.16 28.81 14.29
CA GLY A 19 15.89 27.76 14.99
C GLY A 19 17.38 28.07 15.10
N ALA A 20 18.03 28.51 14.02
CA ALA A 20 19.43 28.90 13.99
C ALA A 20 19.74 30.05 14.96
N LEU A 21 18.84 31.03 15.07
CA LEU A 21 18.96 32.11 16.06
C LEU A 21 18.88 31.56 17.49
N ILE A 22 17.93 30.67 17.78
CA ILE A 22 17.83 30.01 19.08
C ILE A 22 19.11 29.22 19.38
N ALA A 23 19.56 28.41 18.42
CA ALA A 23 20.75 27.60 18.55
C ALA A 23 22.02 28.43 18.75
N SER A 24 22.17 29.58 18.08
CA SER A 24 23.31 30.47 18.28
C SER A 24 23.34 31.06 19.69
N GLU A 25 22.20 31.47 20.23
CA GLU A 25 22.08 31.98 21.60
C GLU A 25 22.41 30.90 22.63
N PHE A 26 21.96 29.66 22.40
CA PHE A 26 22.31 28.52 23.26
C PHE A 26 23.81 28.20 23.20
N LYS A 27 24.40 28.17 22.01
CA LYS A 27 25.84 27.91 21.83
C LYS A 27 26.68 29.00 22.50
N ALA A 28 26.28 30.26 22.41
CA ALA A 28 26.98 31.39 23.03
C ALA A 28 27.00 31.31 24.57
N THR A 29 26.06 30.58 25.18
CA THR A 29 25.93 30.49 26.65
C THR A 29 26.37 29.15 27.23
N GLN A 30 26.96 28.25 26.44
CA GLN A 30 27.41 26.92 26.89
C GLN A 30 28.38 26.96 28.07
N THR A 31 29.14 28.05 28.23
CA THR A 31 30.11 28.20 29.33
C THR A 31 29.46 28.57 30.67
N SER A 32 28.16 28.91 30.69
CA SER A 32 27.47 29.38 31.90
C SER A 32 26.09 28.73 32.06
N PRO A 33 25.92 27.78 33.01
CA PRO A 33 24.65 27.09 33.21
C PRO A 33 23.53 28.04 33.69
N HIS A 34 23.87 29.14 34.35
CA HIS A 34 22.90 30.15 34.78
C HIS A 34 22.34 30.96 33.61
N LEU A 35 23.19 31.36 32.66
CA LEU A 35 22.77 32.05 31.44
C LEU A 35 21.92 31.13 30.56
N GLN A 36 22.31 29.86 30.42
CA GLN A 36 21.52 28.88 29.70
C GLN A 36 20.10 28.71 30.28
N LYS A 37 19.98 28.62 31.62
CA LYS A 37 18.67 28.60 32.30
C LYS A 37 17.87 29.90 32.11
N ALA A 38 18.55 31.04 32.08
CA ALA A 38 17.90 32.33 31.83
C ALA A 38 17.33 32.39 30.40
N ILE A 39 18.09 31.91 29.40
CA ILE A 39 17.64 31.82 28.00
C ILE A 39 16.43 30.90 27.87
N LEU A 40 16.46 29.71 28.48
CA LEU A 40 15.30 28.80 28.48
C LEU A 40 14.03 29.48 29.00
N ARG A 41 14.15 30.24 30.09
CA ARG A 41 13.01 30.99 30.66
C ARG A 41 12.56 32.13 29.75
N SER A 42 13.49 32.84 29.10
CA SER A 42 13.14 33.93 28.19
C SER A 42 12.52 33.44 26.89
N LEU A 43 12.84 32.22 26.44
CA LEU A 43 12.26 31.60 25.24
C LEU A 43 10.81 31.14 25.43
N HIS A 44 10.43 30.76 26.65
CA HIS A 44 9.11 30.21 26.93
C HIS A 44 7.96 31.12 26.47
N ARG A 45 7.97 32.40 26.87
CA ARG A 45 6.89 33.34 26.54
C ARG A 45 6.80 33.63 25.03
N PRO A 46 7.89 34.00 24.33
CA PRO A 46 7.87 34.20 22.88
C PRO A 46 7.38 32.97 22.10
N LEU A 47 7.84 31.77 22.47
CA LEU A 47 7.44 30.54 21.79
C LEU A 47 5.97 30.17 22.07
N SER A 48 5.48 30.40 23.28
CA SER A 48 4.07 30.24 23.61
C SER A 48 3.18 31.20 22.80
N VAL A 49 3.60 32.45 22.63
CA VAL A 49 2.92 33.43 21.77
C VAL A 49 2.96 32.99 20.31
N LEU A 50 4.12 32.52 19.82
CA LEU A 50 4.25 31.98 18.46
C LEU A 50 3.29 30.82 18.23
N LEU A 51 3.27 29.82 19.12
CA LEU A 51 2.37 28.68 19.05
C LEU A 51 0.90 29.12 19.01
N THR A 52 0.52 30.06 19.87
CA THR A 52 -0.84 30.63 19.93
C THR A 52 -1.21 31.31 18.61
N ASN A 53 -0.31 32.11 18.03
CA ASN A 53 -0.52 32.80 16.76
C ASN A 53 -0.62 31.83 15.58
N LEU A 54 0.25 30.81 15.53
CA LEU A 54 0.20 29.78 14.49
C LEU A 54 -1.11 28.98 14.57
N SER A 55 -1.54 28.61 15.78
CA SER A 55 -2.82 27.95 16.01
C SER A 55 -4.00 28.82 15.54
N ALA A 56 -3.99 30.11 15.85
CA ALA A 56 -5.02 31.06 15.42
C ALA A 56 -5.05 31.25 13.89
N HIS A 57 -3.91 31.16 13.22
CA HIS A 57 -3.82 31.19 11.76
C HIS A 57 -4.23 29.86 11.12
N LEU A 58 -3.93 28.74 11.77
CA LEU A 58 -4.24 27.42 11.25
C LEU A 58 -5.73 27.09 11.33
N LEU A 59 -6.37 27.43 12.45
CA LEU A 59 -7.78 27.09 12.72
C LEU A 59 -8.75 27.44 11.58
N PRO A 60 -8.79 28.68 11.04
CA PRO A 60 -9.69 28.99 9.93
C PRO A 60 -9.36 28.26 8.63
N LEU A 61 -8.10 27.82 8.43
CA LEU A 61 -7.71 27.03 7.25
C LEU A 61 -8.27 25.60 7.36
N ILE A 62 -8.04 24.93 8.49
CA ILE A 62 -8.48 23.53 8.69
C ILE A 62 -10.00 23.40 8.89
N SER A 63 -10.66 24.46 9.35
CA SER A 63 -12.13 24.53 9.45
C SER A 63 -12.78 24.89 8.11
N SER A 64 -12.00 25.27 7.09
CA SER A 64 -12.55 25.57 5.77
C SER A 64 -13.06 24.29 5.10
N PRO A 65 -14.23 24.31 4.43
CA PRO A 65 -14.68 23.19 3.61
C PRO A 65 -13.66 22.82 2.52
N ALA A 66 -12.90 23.82 2.03
CA ALA A 66 -11.83 23.61 1.07
C ALA A 66 -10.65 22.79 1.62
N PHE A 67 -10.52 22.64 2.94
CA PHE A 67 -9.54 21.74 3.54
C PHE A 67 -10.18 20.39 3.91
N GLN A 68 -11.35 20.41 4.55
CA GLN A 68 -12.02 19.20 5.05
C GLN A 68 -12.57 18.29 3.96
N HIS A 69 -13.12 18.88 2.89
CA HIS A 69 -13.75 18.17 1.78
C HIS A 69 -12.95 18.32 0.49
N ALA A 70 -11.65 18.61 0.60
CA ALA A 70 -10.78 18.64 -0.56
C ALA A 70 -10.72 17.23 -1.18
N PRO A 71 -11.02 17.08 -2.48
CA PRO A 71 -10.75 15.82 -3.15
C PRO A 71 -9.25 15.52 -3.09
N ALA A 72 -8.87 14.24 -3.15
CA ALA A 72 -7.44 13.93 -3.24
C ALA A 72 -6.84 14.49 -4.54
N PRO A 73 -5.51 14.64 -4.60
CA PRO A 73 -4.82 15.04 -5.83
C PRO A 73 -5.19 14.14 -7.00
N THR A 74 -5.63 14.72 -8.11
CA THR A 74 -6.00 13.97 -9.33
C THR A 74 -5.06 14.27 -10.48
N VAL A 75 -5.15 13.51 -11.56
CA VAL A 75 -4.40 13.78 -12.80
C VAL A 75 -4.67 15.19 -13.33
N GLN A 76 -5.90 15.68 -13.19
CA GLN A 76 -6.30 17.02 -13.64
C GLN A 76 -5.89 18.12 -12.66
N SER A 77 -5.84 17.82 -11.37
CA SER A 77 -5.42 18.74 -10.32
C SER A 77 -4.43 18.06 -9.36
N PRO A 78 -3.16 17.91 -9.77
CA PRO A 78 -2.17 17.15 -9.00
C PRO A 78 -1.63 17.93 -7.79
N ASN A 79 -1.93 19.22 -7.70
CA ASN A 79 -1.44 20.09 -6.65
C ASN A 79 -2.52 20.33 -5.58
N PRO A 80 -2.14 20.44 -4.29
CA PRO A 80 -3.06 20.85 -3.24
C PRO A 80 -3.66 22.23 -3.53
N ASN A 81 -4.87 22.47 -3.05
CA ASN A 81 -5.51 23.77 -3.20
C ASN A 81 -4.82 24.84 -2.32
N PRO A 82 -5.06 26.14 -2.58
CA PRO A 82 -4.37 27.21 -1.86
C PRO A 82 -4.52 27.18 -0.33
N THR A 83 -5.68 26.72 0.18
CA THR A 83 -5.93 26.56 1.63
C THR A 83 -5.04 25.47 2.21
N GLN A 84 -4.95 24.32 1.53
CA GLN A 84 -4.06 23.23 1.91
C GLN A 84 -2.59 23.66 1.85
N VAL A 85 -2.17 24.34 0.78
CA VAL A 85 -0.79 24.86 0.65
C VAL A 85 -0.42 25.78 1.80
N HIS A 86 -1.33 26.66 2.23
CA HIS A 86 -1.09 27.54 3.37
C HIS A 86 -0.99 26.75 4.68
N ALA A 87 -1.89 25.79 4.91
CA ALA A 87 -1.81 24.94 6.10
C ALA A 87 -0.51 24.12 6.14
N ILE A 88 -0.08 23.57 5.00
CA ILE A 88 1.19 22.85 4.85
C ILE A 88 2.38 23.77 5.11
N ALA A 89 2.34 25.03 4.66
CA ALA A 89 3.41 25.99 4.94
C ALA A 89 3.58 26.28 6.44
N ILE A 90 2.47 26.35 7.19
CA ILE A 90 2.51 26.45 8.67
C ILE A 90 3.12 25.19 9.28
N ALA A 91 2.66 24.00 8.85
CA ALA A 91 3.21 22.73 9.33
C ALA A 91 4.71 22.58 9.01
N THR A 92 5.14 23.03 7.83
CA THR A 92 6.55 23.02 7.41
C THR A 92 7.39 23.93 8.29
N PHE A 93 6.96 25.18 8.50
CA PHE A 93 7.63 26.10 9.42
C PHE A 93 7.78 25.50 10.83
N VAL A 94 6.73 24.86 11.34
CA VAL A 94 6.75 24.22 12.66
C VAL A 94 7.71 23.02 12.68
N GLY A 95 7.72 22.22 11.61
CA GLY A 95 8.62 21.08 11.46
C GLY A 95 10.09 21.49 11.44
N GLU A 96 10.44 22.48 10.64
CA GLU A 96 11.80 23.05 10.59
C GLU A 96 12.26 23.57 11.96
N LEU A 97 11.36 24.18 12.75
CA LEU A 97 11.67 24.63 14.11
C LEU A 97 11.86 23.46 15.08
N LEU A 98 11.04 22.40 14.96
CA LEU A 98 11.15 21.20 15.77
C LEU A 98 12.47 20.46 15.54
N GLU A 99 13.01 20.50 14.33
CA GLU A 99 14.33 19.93 14.04
C GLU A 99 15.41 20.55 14.92
N THR A 100 15.40 21.88 15.10
CA THR A 100 16.28 22.56 16.06
C THR A 100 15.98 22.20 17.51
N PHE A 101 14.71 22.03 17.90
CA PHE A 101 14.37 21.59 19.26
C PHE A 101 14.99 20.24 19.56
N ASP A 102 14.88 19.30 18.63
CA ASP A 102 15.43 17.98 18.79
C ASP A 102 16.98 18.00 18.79
N GLU A 103 17.63 18.82 17.95
CA GLU A 103 19.11 18.99 17.96
C GLU A 103 19.64 19.52 19.29
N LEU A 104 18.85 20.33 19.98
CA LEU A 104 19.20 20.95 21.26
C LEU A 104 18.59 20.21 22.46
N GLU A 105 17.90 19.08 22.22
CA GLU A 105 17.16 18.29 23.21
C GLU A 105 16.17 19.12 24.04
N LEU A 106 15.52 20.11 23.42
CA LEU A 106 14.60 21.03 24.08
C LEU A 106 13.22 20.40 24.27
N GLY A 107 12.76 20.31 25.52
CA GLY A 107 11.40 19.85 25.83
C GLY A 107 11.19 18.35 25.62
N THR A 108 12.26 17.56 25.66
CA THR A 108 12.23 16.09 25.79
C THR A 108 12.15 15.68 27.26
N ASP A 109 11.63 14.47 27.55
CA ASP A 109 11.59 13.93 28.92
C ASP A 109 12.97 13.78 29.57
N ALA A 110 14.00 13.64 28.75
CA ALA A 110 15.39 13.57 29.17
C ALA A 110 15.99 14.93 29.54
N ASP A 111 15.28 16.06 29.36
CA ASP A 111 15.85 17.40 29.59
C ASP A 111 16.06 17.65 31.10
N PRO A 112 17.30 17.60 31.62
CA PRO A 112 17.57 17.80 33.04
C PRO A 112 17.37 19.26 33.47
N ARG A 113 17.08 20.17 32.53
CA ARG A 113 16.99 21.63 32.73
C ARG A 113 15.57 22.09 33.02
N GLY A 114 14.58 21.20 32.88
CA GLY A 114 13.20 21.32 33.38
C GLY A 114 12.12 21.43 32.29
N ASP A 115 10.92 20.93 32.61
CA ASP A 115 9.73 20.69 31.75
C ASP A 115 9.12 21.90 31.00
N ARG A 116 9.73 23.09 31.03
CA ARG A 116 9.03 24.31 30.57
C ARG A 116 8.76 24.34 29.07
N LEU A 117 9.62 23.72 28.25
CA LEU A 117 9.44 23.72 26.79
C LEU A 117 8.68 22.50 26.25
N LYS A 118 8.44 21.48 27.07
CA LYS A 118 7.73 20.26 26.66
C LYS A 118 6.30 20.54 26.14
N PRO A 119 5.45 21.34 26.83
CA PRO A 119 4.12 21.69 26.32
C PRO A 119 4.16 22.45 24.99
N ILE A 120 5.22 23.25 24.77
CA ILE A 120 5.42 23.98 23.52
C ILE A 120 5.77 22.99 22.40
N ARG A 121 6.71 22.08 22.64
CA ARG A 121 7.08 21.02 21.69
C ARG A 121 5.88 20.16 21.30
N GLU A 122 5.11 19.69 22.28
CA GLU A 122 3.89 18.91 22.05
C GLU A 122 2.84 19.70 21.26
N GLY A 123 2.66 20.98 21.58
CA GLY A 123 1.78 21.89 20.85
C GLY A 123 2.19 22.06 19.38
N LEU A 124 3.49 22.19 19.11
CA LEU A 124 4.05 22.26 17.77
C LEU A 124 3.80 20.96 16.98
N VAL A 125 4.09 19.80 17.57
CA VAL A 125 3.80 18.48 16.97
C VAL A 125 2.30 18.33 16.67
N SER A 126 1.44 18.79 17.58
CA SER A 126 -0.01 18.78 17.39
C SER A 126 -0.46 19.61 16.17
N LEU A 127 0.14 20.78 15.92
CA LEU A 127 -0.18 21.58 14.73
C LEU A 127 0.14 20.83 13.43
N ILE A 128 1.29 20.14 13.38
CA ILE A 128 1.67 19.30 12.24
C ILE A 128 0.63 18.21 12.00
N ASN A 129 0.29 17.46 13.05
CA ASN A 129 -0.66 16.34 12.95
C ASN A 129 -2.07 16.79 12.54
N ARG A 130 -2.53 17.97 12.98
CA ARG A 130 -3.83 18.56 12.57
C ARG A 130 -3.88 18.91 11.08
N VAL A 131 -2.74 19.16 10.45
CA VAL A 131 -2.65 19.42 9.00
C VAL A 131 -2.47 18.14 8.22
N ILE A 132 -1.47 17.35 8.61
CA ILE A 132 -1.00 16.21 7.82
C ILE A 132 -1.98 15.03 7.93
N GLY A 133 -2.52 14.76 9.12
CA GLY A 133 -3.41 13.62 9.37
C GLY A 133 -4.60 13.56 8.40
N PRO A 134 -5.41 14.64 8.26
CA PRO A 134 -6.51 14.67 7.31
C PRO A 134 -6.08 14.47 5.85
N LEU A 135 -4.93 15.01 5.44
CA LEU A 135 -4.43 14.87 4.06
C LEU A 135 -4.04 13.42 3.73
N PHE A 136 -3.38 12.74 4.67
CA PHE A 136 -3.11 11.30 4.54
C PHE A 136 -4.38 10.46 4.60
N ALA A 137 -5.35 10.83 5.44
CA ALA A 137 -6.63 10.14 5.52
C ALA A 137 -7.38 10.19 4.19
N THR A 138 -7.40 11.34 3.51
CA THR A 138 -8.01 11.47 2.17
C THR A 138 -7.34 10.53 1.16
N ILE A 139 -6.01 10.52 1.08
CA ILE A 139 -5.28 9.61 0.17
C ILE A 139 -5.55 8.15 0.53
N ARG A 140 -5.50 7.81 1.81
CA ARG A 140 -5.80 6.45 2.31
C ARG A 140 -7.21 6.01 1.90
N ASN A 141 -8.22 6.87 2.06
CA ASN A 141 -9.60 6.53 1.74
C ASN A 141 -9.84 6.29 0.24
N GLU A 142 -9.02 6.86 -0.65
CA GLU A 142 -9.09 6.57 -2.08
C GLU A 142 -8.30 5.32 -2.47
N VAL A 143 -7.15 5.06 -1.82
CA VAL A 143 -6.30 3.89 -2.11
C VAL A 143 -6.88 2.59 -1.52
N MET A 144 -7.45 2.62 -0.32
CA MET A 144 -7.91 1.43 0.40
C MET A 144 -8.94 0.59 -0.39
N PRO A 145 -10.01 1.18 -0.97
CA PRO A 145 -10.97 0.39 -1.75
C PRO A 145 -10.35 -0.26 -2.99
N LEU A 146 -9.34 0.38 -3.59
CA LEU A 146 -8.64 -0.20 -4.75
C LEU A 146 -7.80 -1.41 -4.34
N LEU A 147 -7.15 -1.35 -3.18
CA LEU A 147 -6.40 -2.48 -2.61
C LEU A 147 -7.34 -3.63 -2.23
N GLU A 148 -8.48 -3.33 -1.60
CA GLU A 148 -9.49 -4.32 -1.25
C GLU A 148 -10.05 -5.05 -2.47
N ALA A 149 -10.28 -4.32 -3.56
CA ALA A 149 -10.76 -4.90 -4.80
C ALA A 149 -9.77 -5.91 -5.43
N LEU A 150 -8.47 -5.89 -5.06
CA LEU A 150 -7.50 -6.89 -5.52
C LEU A 150 -7.82 -8.31 -5.04
N GLU A 151 -8.59 -8.45 -3.95
CA GLU A 151 -9.02 -9.74 -3.44
C GLU A 151 -9.99 -10.45 -4.40
N THR A 152 -10.72 -9.68 -5.22
CA THR A 152 -11.64 -10.25 -6.19
C THR A 152 -10.92 -10.63 -7.49
N PRO A 153 -11.10 -11.85 -8.04
CA PRO A 153 -10.49 -12.22 -9.32
C PRO A 153 -11.13 -11.44 -10.48
N ILE A 154 -10.38 -11.25 -11.57
CA ILE A 154 -10.85 -10.51 -12.75
C ILE A 154 -11.95 -11.36 -13.42
N PRO A 155 -13.17 -10.85 -13.59
CA PRO A 155 -14.19 -11.57 -14.35
C PRO A 155 -13.80 -11.63 -15.83
N LEU A 156 -13.57 -12.83 -16.35
CA LEU A 156 -13.23 -13.10 -17.76
C LEU A 156 -14.38 -12.79 -18.75
N ASN A 157 -15.58 -12.51 -18.24
CA ASN A 157 -16.78 -12.33 -19.06
C ASN A 157 -16.93 -10.87 -19.50
N GLY A 158 -16.45 -10.54 -20.71
CA GLY A 158 -16.95 -9.39 -21.48
C GLY A 158 -15.94 -8.32 -21.92
N THR A 159 -14.66 -8.44 -21.54
CA THR A 159 -13.62 -7.53 -22.04
C THR A 159 -13.18 -7.96 -23.44
N LYS A 160 -13.65 -7.22 -24.46
CA LYS A 160 -13.15 -7.38 -25.83
C LYS A 160 -11.65 -7.09 -25.84
N ALA A 161 -10.84 -8.11 -26.13
CA ALA A 161 -9.41 -7.97 -26.32
C ALA A 161 -9.12 -6.86 -27.34
N THR A 162 -8.35 -5.84 -26.94
CA THR A 162 -7.81 -4.86 -27.86
C THR A 162 -6.83 -5.57 -28.80
N ALA A 163 -7.12 -5.55 -30.10
CA ALA A 163 -6.35 -6.28 -31.09
C ALA A 163 -4.88 -5.80 -31.11
N GLY A 164 -3.94 -6.69 -30.77
CA GLY A 164 -2.49 -6.50 -30.99
C GLY A 164 -1.58 -6.51 -29.75
N GLY A 165 -2.12 -6.51 -28.52
CA GLY A 165 -1.31 -6.58 -27.29
C GLY A 165 -1.12 -8.01 -26.79
N LYS A 166 0.14 -8.48 -26.66
CA LYS A 166 0.49 -9.74 -26.00
C LYS A 166 0.75 -9.60 -24.49
N ALA A 167 0.57 -8.41 -23.91
CA ALA A 167 0.87 -8.17 -22.51
C ALA A 167 -0.26 -8.72 -21.60
N PRO A 168 0.08 -9.35 -20.46
CA PRO A 168 -0.93 -9.77 -19.48
C PRO A 168 -1.71 -8.55 -19.00
N MET A 169 -3.02 -8.69 -18.92
CA MET A 169 -3.89 -7.61 -18.47
C MET A 169 -3.90 -7.60 -16.94
N HIS A 170 -3.26 -6.59 -16.34
CA HIS A 170 -3.28 -6.35 -14.89
C HIS A 170 -4.71 -6.18 -14.35
N HIS A 171 -4.87 -6.41 -13.04
CA HIS A 171 -6.12 -6.12 -12.34
C HIS A 171 -6.55 -4.65 -12.56
N PRO A 172 -7.85 -4.37 -12.80
CA PRO A 172 -8.34 -2.99 -13.00
C PRO A 172 -7.96 -2.01 -11.87
N SER A 173 -7.88 -2.50 -10.63
CA SER A 173 -7.38 -1.71 -9.50
C SER A 173 -5.90 -1.36 -9.63
N ILE A 174 -5.04 -2.28 -10.10
CA ILE A 174 -3.62 -1.99 -10.36
C ILE A 174 -3.51 -0.91 -11.44
N VAL A 175 -4.29 -1.00 -12.52
CA VAL A 175 -4.31 0.03 -13.57
C VAL A 175 -4.75 1.39 -13.03
N SER A 176 -5.76 1.42 -12.16
CA SER A 176 -6.19 2.64 -11.47
C SER A 176 -5.09 3.19 -10.55
N LEU A 177 -4.43 2.33 -9.79
CA LEU A 177 -3.31 2.68 -8.90
C LEU A 177 -2.13 3.24 -9.68
N GLN A 178 -1.79 2.67 -10.85
CA GLN A 178 -0.74 3.17 -11.76
C GLN A 178 -0.97 4.63 -12.16
N ALA A 179 -2.23 5.06 -12.31
CA ALA A 179 -2.56 6.42 -12.69
C ALA A 179 -2.43 7.44 -11.52
N ILE A 180 -2.76 7.02 -10.30
CA ILE A 180 -2.89 7.94 -9.14
C ILE A 180 -1.67 7.93 -8.21
N ILE A 181 -1.01 6.79 -8.03
CA ILE A 181 0.09 6.63 -7.06
C ILE A 181 1.25 7.61 -7.31
N PRO A 182 1.73 7.85 -8.55
CA PRO A 182 2.80 8.83 -8.78
C PRO A 182 2.42 10.26 -8.36
N ILE A 183 1.14 10.61 -8.38
CA ILE A 183 0.62 11.91 -7.96
C ILE A 183 0.59 11.98 -6.44
N TYR A 184 0.05 10.95 -5.79
CA TYR A 184 0.05 10.86 -4.34
C TYR A 184 1.46 10.80 -3.77
N ALA A 185 2.40 10.08 -4.39
CA ALA A 185 3.81 10.06 -3.98
C ALA A 185 4.41 11.46 -3.95
N LYS A 186 4.18 12.27 -4.98
CA LYS A 186 4.61 13.69 -5.03
C LYS A 186 3.92 14.54 -3.97
N ALA A 187 2.63 14.32 -3.70
CA ALA A 187 1.90 15.04 -2.67
C ALA A 187 2.39 14.68 -1.26
N VAL A 188 2.52 13.38 -0.96
CA VAL A 188 3.03 12.84 0.29
C VAL A 188 4.44 13.35 0.56
N ALA A 189 5.33 13.37 -0.44
CA ALA A 189 6.68 13.92 -0.30
C ALA A 189 6.69 15.39 0.15
N ARG A 190 5.69 16.19 -0.26
CA ARG A 190 5.53 17.57 0.22
C ARG A 190 4.98 17.63 1.65
N TYR A 191 4.09 16.70 2.01
CA TYR A 191 3.52 16.64 3.35
C TYR A 191 4.56 16.20 4.38
N THR A 192 5.50 15.35 3.97
CA THR A 192 6.53 14.76 4.84
C THR A 192 7.88 15.44 4.70
N ALA A 193 7.90 16.73 4.38
CA ALA A 193 9.15 17.49 4.29
C ALA A 193 9.91 17.58 5.62
N SER A 194 9.20 17.46 6.76
CA SER A 194 9.79 17.47 8.09
C SER A 194 9.77 16.07 8.72
N THR A 195 10.82 15.75 9.48
CA THR A 195 10.95 14.48 10.19
C THR A 195 9.83 14.25 11.21
N ALA A 196 9.21 15.31 11.73
CA ALA A 196 8.08 15.21 12.66
C ALA A 196 6.85 14.51 12.03
N ALA A 197 6.76 14.46 10.70
CA ALA A 197 5.69 13.77 9.97
C ALA A 197 5.98 12.28 9.71
N HIS A 198 7.19 11.80 9.98
CA HIS A 198 7.64 10.46 9.58
C HIS A 198 6.90 9.33 10.29
N ALA A 199 6.49 9.51 11.54
CA ALA A 199 5.66 8.53 12.24
C ALA A 199 4.29 8.35 11.54
N THR A 200 3.66 9.46 11.12
CA THR A 200 2.40 9.42 10.37
C THR A 200 2.57 8.79 8.99
N LEU A 201 3.69 9.08 8.32
CA LEU A 201 4.06 8.44 7.06
C LEU A 201 4.23 6.93 7.22
N ALA A 202 4.98 6.49 8.23
CA ALA A 202 5.21 5.06 8.49
C ALA A 202 3.88 4.33 8.71
N THR A 203 3.03 4.84 9.60
CA THR A 203 1.69 4.27 9.83
C THR A 203 0.84 4.22 8.56
N PHE A 204 0.93 5.24 7.68
CA PHE A 204 0.25 5.22 6.39
C PHE A 204 0.78 4.11 5.47
N LEU A 205 2.10 4.00 5.30
CA LEU A 205 2.73 3.00 4.44
C LEU A 205 2.47 1.58 4.91
N ILE A 206 2.68 1.32 6.21
CA ILE A 206 2.42 0.02 6.83
C ILE A 206 0.96 -0.39 6.59
N SER A 207 0.02 0.55 6.76
CA SER A 207 -1.41 0.30 6.57
C SER A 207 -1.76 -0.09 5.13
N ILE A 208 -1.24 0.61 4.12
CA ILE A 208 -1.53 0.28 2.70
C ILE A 208 -0.83 -1.00 2.26
N VAL A 209 0.39 -1.26 2.74
CA VAL A 209 1.13 -2.50 2.45
C VAL A 209 0.40 -3.69 3.06
N TRP A 210 0.01 -3.60 4.34
CA TRP A 210 -0.76 -4.63 5.02
C TRP A 210 -2.06 -4.95 4.28
N ARG A 211 -2.82 -3.92 3.87
CA ARG A 211 -4.07 -4.14 3.14
C ARG A 211 -3.85 -4.82 1.80
N GLY A 212 -2.78 -4.44 1.09
CA GLY A 212 -2.36 -5.08 -0.16
C GLY A 212 -2.00 -6.55 0.03
N LEU A 213 -1.18 -6.86 1.04
CA LEU A 213 -0.80 -8.23 1.41
C LEU A 213 -2.03 -9.09 1.68
N VAL A 214 -2.92 -8.63 2.57
CA VAL A 214 -4.14 -9.36 2.92
C VAL A 214 -5.01 -9.63 1.68
N ALA A 215 -5.25 -8.61 0.86
CA ALA A 215 -6.09 -8.75 -0.33
C ALA A 215 -5.50 -9.74 -1.35
N LEU A 216 -4.20 -9.66 -1.61
CA LEU A 216 -3.54 -10.55 -2.58
C LEU A 216 -3.42 -11.99 -2.07
N ALA A 217 -3.15 -12.19 -0.79
CA ALA A 217 -3.02 -13.52 -0.19
C ALA A 217 -4.35 -14.28 -0.12
N HIS A 218 -5.47 -13.56 0.07
CA HIS A 218 -6.81 -14.16 0.13
C HIS A 218 -7.51 -14.22 -1.23
N ARG A 219 -6.84 -13.78 -2.31
CA ARG A 219 -7.43 -13.79 -3.65
C ARG A 219 -7.61 -15.24 -4.12
N PRO A 220 -8.84 -15.70 -4.42
CA PRO A 220 -9.05 -17.05 -4.90
C PRO A 220 -8.32 -17.30 -6.23
N PRO A 221 -7.71 -18.47 -6.43
CA PRO A 221 -7.08 -18.82 -7.69
C PRO A 221 -8.12 -18.90 -8.80
N LEU A 222 -7.79 -18.38 -9.98
CA LEU A 222 -8.66 -18.55 -11.15
C LEU A 222 -8.52 -20.00 -11.63
N PRO A 223 -9.63 -20.75 -11.81
CA PRO A 223 -9.56 -22.06 -12.40
C PRO A 223 -8.98 -21.94 -13.81
N ALA A 224 -8.01 -22.79 -14.14
CA ALA A 224 -7.50 -22.88 -15.51
C ALA A 224 -8.68 -23.24 -16.43
N SER A 225 -9.16 -22.26 -17.20
CA SER A 225 -10.21 -22.52 -18.16
C SER A 225 -9.66 -23.49 -19.22
N PRO A 226 -10.41 -24.55 -19.58
CA PRO A 226 -9.99 -25.43 -20.64
C PRO A 226 -9.77 -24.60 -21.92
N PRO A 227 -8.76 -24.94 -22.74
CA PRO A 227 -8.50 -24.20 -23.97
C PRO A 227 -9.78 -24.13 -24.79
N ALA A 228 -10.19 -22.91 -25.14
CA ALA A 228 -11.44 -22.69 -25.87
C ALA A 228 -11.44 -23.57 -27.13
N SER A 229 -12.36 -24.54 -27.17
CA SER A 229 -12.59 -25.36 -28.36
C SER A 229 -12.82 -24.44 -29.56
N PRO A 230 -12.27 -24.74 -30.75
CA PRO A 230 -12.40 -23.87 -31.92
C PRO A 230 -13.89 -23.68 -32.26
N GLY A 231 -14.43 -22.52 -31.90
CA GLY A 231 -15.80 -22.16 -32.17
C GLY A 231 -16.02 -22.00 -33.68
N LEU A 232 -17.02 -22.70 -34.21
CA LEU A 232 -17.52 -22.47 -35.56
C LEU A 232 -18.00 -21.02 -35.67
N ILE A 233 -17.30 -20.23 -36.48
CA ILE A 233 -17.61 -18.83 -36.72
C ILE A 233 -19.02 -18.75 -37.31
N PRO A 234 -20.00 -18.07 -36.66
CA PRO A 234 -21.27 -17.81 -37.32
C PRO A 234 -20.99 -16.85 -38.47
N VAL A 235 -21.29 -17.30 -39.69
CA VAL A 235 -21.23 -16.49 -40.91
C VAL A 235 -22.01 -15.20 -40.64
N ALA A 236 -21.29 -14.08 -40.58
CA ALA A 236 -21.88 -12.77 -40.37
C ALA A 236 -22.79 -12.45 -41.55
N VAL A 237 -24.09 -12.71 -41.39
CA VAL A 237 -25.13 -12.25 -42.30
C VAL A 237 -25.17 -10.73 -42.21
N LYS A 238 -24.46 -10.10 -43.14
CA LYS A 238 -24.40 -8.65 -43.31
C LYS A 238 -25.81 -8.16 -43.66
N LYS A 239 -26.58 -7.70 -42.66
CA LYS A 239 -27.85 -6.98 -42.87
C LYS A 239 -27.56 -5.69 -43.65
N SER A 240 -27.75 -5.75 -44.97
CA SER A 240 -27.73 -4.59 -45.86
C SER A 240 -28.99 -3.76 -45.63
N ARG A 241 -28.82 -2.50 -45.18
CA ARG A 241 -29.89 -1.49 -45.14
C ARG A 241 -30.37 -1.21 -46.56
N GLY A 242 -31.68 -1.28 -46.76
CA GLY A 242 -32.33 -0.93 -48.02
C GLY A 242 -32.09 0.53 -48.39
N SER A 243 -31.52 0.73 -49.58
CA SER A 243 -31.50 2.01 -50.29
C SER A 243 -32.12 1.76 -51.66
N THR A 244 -33.15 2.55 -51.95
CA THR A 244 -34.02 2.48 -53.11
C THR A 244 -33.40 3.21 -54.30
N THR A 245 -33.07 2.49 -55.37
CA THR A 245 -33.18 2.80 -56.82
C THR A 245 -32.15 1.96 -57.62
N PRO A 246 -32.53 1.37 -58.77
CA PRO A 246 -31.61 0.55 -59.58
C PRO A 246 -30.81 1.41 -60.57
N PRO A 247 -29.49 1.20 -60.75
CA PRO A 247 -28.80 1.73 -61.91
C PRO A 247 -28.97 0.77 -63.11
N VAL A 248 -29.47 1.32 -64.21
CA VAL A 248 -29.52 0.69 -65.53
C VAL A 248 -28.15 0.79 -66.18
N THR A 249 -27.21 -0.11 -65.85
CA THR A 249 -26.09 -0.63 -66.68
C THR A 249 -25.05 -1.32 -65.78
N PRO A 250 -24.60 -2.55 -66.10
CA PRO A 250 -23.50 -3.17 -65.40
C PRO A 250 -22.16 -2.57 -65.87
N PRO A 251 -21.24 -2.14 -64.98
CA PRO A 251 -19.89 -1.79 -65.39
C PRO A 251 -19.13 -3.06 -65.78
N ALA A 252 -18.60 -3.08 -67.00
CA ALA A 252 -17.71 -4.11 -67.52
C ALA A 252 -16.30 -3.95 -66.93
N SER A 253 -16.11 -4.29 -65.65
CA SER A 253 -14.76 -4.50 -65.11
C SER A 253 -14.79 -5.08 -63.71
N ARG A 254 -13.95 -6.10 -63.51
CA ARG A 254 -13.53 -6.73 -62.25
C ARG A 254 -14.37 -7.91 -61.77
N PHE A 255 -14.23 -9.02 -62.49
CA PHE A 255 -14.15 -10.34 -61.87
C PHE A 255 -12.89 -10.43 -60.98
N ASN A 256 -12.84 -9.67 -59.89
CA ASN A 256 -11.93 -10.00 -58.81
C ASN A 256 -12.62 -11.07 -57.96
N ILE A 257 -12.57 -12.31 -58.46
CA ILE A 257 -12.71 -13.50 -57.60
C ILE A 257 -11.60 -13.38 -56.57
N LYS A 258 -11.92 -12.75 -55.43
CA LYS A 258 -11.08 -12.83 -54.24
C LYS A 258 -11.14 -14.28 -53.83
N LEU A 259 -10.11 -15.04 -54.21
CA LEU A 259 -9.80 -16.32 -53.59
C LEU A 259 -9.98 -16.15 -52.07
N PRO A 260 -10.69 -17.06 -51.39
CA PRO A 260 -10.76 -17.02 -49.93
C PRO A 260 -9.32 -16.90 -49.41
N PRO A 261 -9.04 -16.01 -48.45
CA PRO A 261 -7.69 -15.84 -47.93
C PRO A 261 -7.14 -17.22 -47.58
N SER A 262 -6.10 -17.65 -48.30
CA SER A 262 -5.49 -18.98 -48.20
C SER A 262 -4.75 -19.18 -46.89
N ARG A 263 -4.79 -18.19 -45.99
CA ARG A 263 -4.35 -18.32 -44.61
C ARG A 263 -5.57 -18.54 -43.74
N PRO A 264 -5.63 -19.63 -42.98
CA PRO A 264 -6.63 -19.76 -41.91
C PRO A 264 -6.56 -18.49 -41.04
N PRO A 265 -7.72 -17.95 -40.58
CA PRO A 265 -7.73 -16.80 -39.70
C PRO A 265 -6.81 -17.09 -38.52
N SER A 266 -5.85 -16.20 -38.26
CA SER A 266 -4.99 -16.32 -37.10
C SER A 266 -5.87 -16.43 -35.85
N PRO A 267 -5.58 -17.36 -34.92
CA PRO A 267 -6.37 -17.49 -33.72
C PRO A 267 -6.43 -16.13 -33.02
N PRO A 268 -7.61 -15.73 -32.50
CA PRO A 268 -7.73 -14.48 -31.76
C PRO A 268 -6.71 -14.48 -30.62
N PRO A 269 -6.05 -13.33 -30.34
CA PRO A 269 -5.09 -13.26 -29.24
C PRO A 269 -5.79 -13.69 -27.95
N GLN A 270 -5.25 -14.75 -27.32
CA GLN A 270 -5.73 -15.17 -26.00
C GLN A 270 -5.28 -14.13 -24.98
N VAL A 271 -6.24 -13.50 -24.32
CA VAL A 271 -5.96 -12.63 -23.18
C VAL A 271 -5.76 -13.52 -21.97
N VAL A 272 -4.52 -13.60 -21.50
CA VAL A 272 -4.20 -14.25 -20.22
C VAL A 272 -4.39 -13.20 -19.12
N PRO A 273 -5.31 -13.40 -18.16
CA PRO A 273 -5.45 -12.49 -17.03
C PRO A 273 -4.15 -12.48 -16.21
N ALA A 274 -3.79 -11.33 -15.64
CA ALA A 274 -2.65 -11.26 -14.74
C ALA A 274 -2.86 -12.17 -13.51
N THR A 275 -1.80 -12.87 -13.13
CA THR A 275 -1.76 -13.70 -11.92
C THR A 275 -1.68 -12.81 -10.67
N ALA A 276 -2.08 -13.34 -9.52
CA ALA A 276 -1.92 -12.65 -8.24
C ALA A 276 -0.45 -12.22 -8.00
N ALA A 277 0.52 -13.05 -8.38
CA ALA A 277 1.94 -12.73 -8.30
C ALA A 277 2.34 -11.56 -9.22
N ALA A 278 1.82 -11.50 -10.45
CA ALA A 278 2.09 -10.37 -11.35
C ALA A 278 1.51 -9.05 -10.80
N ASP A 279 0.31 -9.10 -10.23
CA ASP A 279 -0.32 -7.93 -9.60
C ASP A 279 0.40 -7.53 -8.29
N ALA A 280 0.92 -8.49 -7.52
CA ALA A 280 1.72 -8.24 -6.32
C ALA A 280 3.04 -7.50 -6.64
N ARG A 281 3.75 -7.92 -7.69
CA ARG A 281 4.94 -7.21 -8.20
C ARG A 281 4.61 -5.79 -8.61
N ALA A 282 3.56 -5.62 -9.42
CA ALA A 282 3.12 -4.30 -9.85
C ALA A 282 2.71 -3.41 -8.66
N LEU A 283 2.08 -3.98 -7.63
CA LEU A 283 1.75 -3.24 -6.41
C LEU A 283 3.02 -2.80 -5.66
N TYR A 284 3.99 -3.68 -5.48
CA TYR A 284 5.27 -3.35 -4.86
C TYR A 284 5.98 -2.20 -5.61
N ASP A 285 6.09 -2.30 -6.93
CA ASP A 285 6.72 -1.28 -7.77
C ASP A 285 6.00 0.08 -7.67
N LEU A 286 4.68 0.08 -7.47
CA LEU A 286 3.91 1.31 -7.26
C LEU A 286 4.13 1.89 -5.87
N LEU A 287 4.03 1.07 -4.82
CA LEU A 287 4.13 1.54 -3.45
C LEU A 287 5.54 2.04 -3.11
N THR A 288 6.59 1.52 -3.76
CA THR A 288 7.96 2.02 -3.62
C THR A 288 8.18 3.42 -4.18
N LEU A 289 7.21 3.98 -4.94
CA LEU A 289 7.26 5.38 -5.37
C LEU A 289 7.00 6.37 -4.23
N PHE A 290 6.34 5.94 -3.14
CA PHE A 290 6.13 6.81 -1.98
C PHE A 290 7.47 7.12 -1.29
N PRO A 291 7.61 8.31 -0.68
CA PRO A 291 8.78 8.59 0.14
C PRO A 291 8.80 7.64 1.34
N LEU A 292 9.99 7.16 1.69
CA LEU A 292 10.22 6.41 2.92
C LEU A 292 10.60 7.36 4.05
N PRO A 293 10.25 7.05 5.32
CA PRO A 293 10.82 7.72 6.48
C PRO A 293 12.36 7.72 6.39
N LYS A 294 12.98 8.88 6.64
CA LYS A 294 14.44 9.02 6.68
C LYS A 294 14.84 9.89 7.87
N GLY A 295 15.94 9.58 8.52
CA GLY A 295 16.50 10.46 9.53
C GLY A 295 17.49 9.75 10.43
N ASP A 296 18.43 10.51 10.97
CA ASP A 296 19.50 9.95 11.80
C ASP A 296 19.03 9.61 13.22
N LYS A 297 17.87 10.13 13.63
CA LYS A 297 17.28 9.92 14.95
C LYS A 297 16.71 8.51 15.08
N GLU A 298 16.85 7.93 16.26
CA GLU A 298 16.36 6.58 16.60
C GLU A 298 14.89 6.37 16.23
N ALA A 299 13.99 7.29 16.59
CA ALA A 299 12.57 7.18 16.24
C ALA A 299 12.31 7.16 14.72
N ALA A 300 13.09 7.90 13.94
CA ALA A 300 12.97 7.90 12.48
C ALA A 300 13.57 6.62 11.86
N ARG A 301 14.65 6.11 12.45
CA ARG A 301 15.25 4.82 12.07
C ARG A 301 14.32 3.65 12.35
N LEU A 302 13.72 3.58 13.54
CA LEU A 302 12.71 2.58 13.88
C LEU A 302 11.52 2.65 12.93
N ALA A 303 11.02 3.86 12.64
CA ALA A 303 9.94 4.04 11.67
C ALA A 303 10.33 3.57 10.25
N GLN A 304 11.59 3.74 9.87
CA GLN A 304 12.12 3.27 8.59
C GLN A 304 12.26 1.74 8.58
N GLU A 305 12.80 1.14 9.63
CA GLU A 305 12.98 -0.30 9.79
C GLU A 305 11.63 -1.03 9.68
N VAL A 306 10.63 -0.64 10.48
CA VAL A 306 9.30 -1.27 10.43
C VAL A 306 8.62 -1.10 9.07
N VAL A 307 8.84 0.03 8.38
CA VAL A 307 8.32 0.22 7.01
C VAL A 307 9.05 -0.71 6.05
N ASN A 308 10.38 -0.81 6.13
CA ASN A 308 11.16 -1.71 5.27
C ASN A 308 10.72 -3.17 5.45
N ASP A 309 10.55 -3.62 6.70
CA ASP A 309 10.09 -4.98 7.00
C ASP A 309 8.73 -5.27 6.35
N ALA A 310 7.78 -4.32 6.45
CA ALA A 310 6.50 -4.44 5.76
C ALA A 310 6.66 -4.56 4.23
N PHE A 311 7.55 -3.76 3.64
CA PHE A 311 7.82 -3.80 2.20
C PHE A 311 8.56 -5.07 1.75
N GLU A 312 9.46 -5.63 2.57
CA GLU A 312 10.11 -6.92 2.30
C GLU A 312 9.08 -8.05 2.26
N GLY A 313 8.09 -8.05 3.17
CA GLY A 313 6.98 -9.02 3.08
C GLY A 313 6.17 -8.91 1.79
N LEU A 314 5.90 -7.69 1.30
CA LEU A 314 5.22 -7.51 0.00
C LEU A 314 6.10 -7.92 -1.20
N LYS A 315 7.41 -7.75 -1.10
CA LYS A 315 8.38 -8.16 -2.12
C LYS A 315 8.58 -9.67 -2.17
N ALA A 316 8.46 -10.36 -1.04
CA ALA A 316 8.58 -11.82 -0.92
C ALA A 316 7.30 -12.57 -1.31
N LEU A 317 6.14 -11.92 -1.26
CA LEU A 317 4.85 -12.53 -1.60
C LEU A 317 4.74 -13.07 -3.06
N PRO A 318 5.19 -12.36 -4.13
CA PRO A 318 5.07 -12.87 -5.49
C PRO A 318 5.80 -14.19 -5.77
N PRO A 319 7.08 -14.38 -5.35
CA PRO A 319 7.75 -15.68 -5.44
C PRO A 319 6.97 -16.82 -4.76
N LEU A 320 6.45 -16.58 -3.54
CA LEU A 320 5.63 -17.56 -2.82
C LEU A 320 4.35 -17.91 -3.59
N LEU A 321 3.64 -16.91 -4.12
CA LEU A 321 2.47 -17.11 -4.95
C LEU A 321 2.78 -17.93 -6.21
N ASP A 322 3.88 -17.65 -6.90
CA ASP A 322 4.27 -18.40 -8.10
C ASP A 322 4.66 -19.85 -7.77
N ALA A 323 5.38 -20.06 -6.67
CA ALA A 323 5.77 -21.40 -6.21
C ALA A 323 4.54 -22.26 -5.90
N VAL A 324 3.58 -21.75 -5.11
CA VAL A 324 2.37 -22.50 -4.74
C VAL A 324 1.50 -22.84 -5.96
N HIS A 325 1.33 -21.91 -6.90
CA HIS A 325 0.59 -22.20 -8.13
C HIS A 325 1.31 -23.21 -9.04
N GLY A 326 2.65 -23.28 -8.97
CA GLY A 326 3.47 -24.23 -9.71
C GLY A 326 3.36 -25.69 -9.24
N LEU A 327 2.89 -25.91 -8.01
CA LEU A 327 2.78 -27.25 -7.39
C LEU A 327 1.84 -28.22 -8.12
N SER A 328 0.98 -27.73 -9.03
CA SER A 328 0.03 -28.54 -9.82
C SER A 328 0.64 -29.66 -10.68
N SER A 329 1.96 -29.69 -10.87
CA SER A 329 2.59 -30.49 -11.93
C SER A 329 3.49 -31.63 -11.44
N SER A 330 3.93 -31.63 -10.18
CA SER A 330 4.72 -32.71 -9.62
C SER A 330 3.84 -33.62 -8.78
N LYS A 331 3.63 -34.86 -9.21
CA LYS A 331 3.22 -35.91 -8.27
C LYS A 331 4.32 -35.99 -7.21
N VAL A 332 4.03 -35.52 -6.00
CA VAL A 332 4.92 -35.73 -4.87
C VAL A 332 4.78 -37.20 -4.48
N GLU A 333 5.60 -38.04 -5.10
CA GLU A 333 5.51 -39.50 -4.96
C GLU A 333 6.31 -40.02 -3.75
N SER A 334 7.22 -39.20 -3.22
CA SER A 334 8.08 -39.57 -2.08
C SER A 334 8.02 -38.53 -0.96
N GLU A 335 8.17 -39.00 0.28
CA GLU A 335 8.28 -38.17 1.47
C GLU A 335 9.47 -37.20 1.40
N GLN A 336 10.57 -37.60 0.75
CA GLN A 336 11.73 -36.73 0.52
C GLN A 336 11.40 -35.53 -0.37
N GLN A 337 10.62 -35.73 -1.43
CA GLN A 337 10.14 -34.63 -2.27
C GLN A 337 9.18 -33.72 -1.50
N LEU A 338 8.29 -34.30 -0.70
CA LEU A 338 7.37 -33.53 0.14
C LEU A 338 8.14 -32.60 1.09
N ASN A 339 9.14 -33.14 1.78
CA ASN A 339 10.01 -32.38 2.68
C ASN A 339 10.82 -31.31 1.94
N ALA A 340 11.31 -31.61 0.73
CA ALA A 340 12.05 -30.65 -0.07
C ALA A 340 11.18 -29.46 -0.50
N VAL A 341 9.94 -29.72 -0.95
CA VAL A 341 9.00 -28.66 -1.33
C VAL A 341 8.54 -27.86 -0.10
N ALA A 342 8.25 -28.52 1.02
CA ALA A 342 7.89 -27.82 2.26
C ALA A 342 9.00 -26.88 2.73
N ARG A 343 10.26 -27.30 2.63
CA ARG A 343 11.43 -26.48 2.93
C ARG A 343 11.63 -25.32 1.95
N GLU A 344 11.34 -25.53 0.66
CA GLU A 344 11.35 -24.45 -0.31
C GLU A 344 10.28 -23.39 0.02
N LEU A 345 9.07 -23.82 0.43
CA LEU A 345 8.01 -22.92 0.86
C LEU A 345 8.38 -22.15 2.13
N GLU A 346 9.00 -22.80 3.12
CA GLU A 346 9.55 -22.16 4.34
C GLU A 346 10.53 -21.04 3.97
N ILE A 347 11.50 -21.33 3.09
CA ILE A 347 12.49 -20.33 2.62
C ILE A 347 11.82 -19.17 1.87
N LEU A 348 10.80 -19.45 1.06
CA LEU A 348 10.07 -18.41 0.33
C LEU A 348 9.13 -17.59 1.23
N ALA A 349 8.68 -18.18 2.34
CA ALA A 349 7.78 -17.55 3.29
C ALA A 349 8.50 -16.79 4.42
N THR A 350 9.83 -16.90 4.55
CA THR A 350 10.61 -16.32 5.66
C THR A 350 10.30 -14.83 5.93
N GLU A 351 10.17 -14.02 4.88
CA GLU A 351 9.89 -12.58 5.02
C GLU A 351 8.39 -12.24 4.98
N VAL A 352 7.52 -13.23 4.75
CA VAL A 352 6.07 -13.06 4.65
C VAL A 352 5.43 -13.44 5.99
N PRO A 353 4.65 -12.56 6.64
CA PRO A 353 4.00 -12.90 7.91
C PRO A 353 3.19 -14.21 7.78
N LEU A 354 3.31 -15.11 8.75
CA LEU A 354 2.72 -16.46 8.69
C LEU A 354 1.23 -16.44 8.31
N LEU A 355 0.44 -15.52 8.87
CA LEU A 355 -1.00 -15.41 8.58
C LEU A 355 -1.32 -14.83 7.19
N ILE A 356 -0.33 -14.29 6.48
CA ILE A 356 -0.41 -13.90 5.07
C ILE A 356 0.05 -15.06 4.18
N ALA A 357 1.11 -15.78 4.55
CA ALA A 357 1.60 -16.94 3.80
C ALA A 357 0.60 -18.11 3.84
N LEU A 358 -0.02 -18.36 5.00
CA LEU A 358 -0.93 -19.48 5.22
C LEU A 358 -2.10 -19.58 4.21
N PRO A 359 -2.92 -18.54 3.98
CA PRO A 359 -3.99 -18.61 2.99
C PRO A 359 -3.46 -18.81 1.56
N VAL A 360 -2.23 -18.41 1.25
CA VAL A 360 -1.58 -18.70 -0.03
C VAL A 360 -1.24 -20.19 -0.13
N VAL A 361 -0.53 -20.73 0.86
CA VAL A 361 -0.12 -22.14 0.87
C VAL A 361 -1.32 -23.10 0.91
N LEU A 362 -2.42 -22.72 1.56
CA LEU A 362 -3.69 -23.47 1.55
C LEU A 362 -4.37 -23.56 0.17
N GLN A 363 -4.00 -22.70 -0.77
CA GLN A 363 -4.48 -22.76 -2.16
C GLN A 363 -3.69 -23.76 -3.01
N ALA A 364 -2.69 -24.44 -2.43
CA ALA A 364 -1.93 -25.47 -3.10
C ALA A 364 -2.89 -26.52 -3.72
N PRO A 365 -2.83 -26.71 -5.05
CA PRO A 365 -3.80 -27.50 -5.78
C PRO A 365 -3.69 -28.99 -5.43
N VAL A 366 -4.83 -29.64 -5.20
CA VAL A 366 -4.93 -31.09 -4.97
C VAL A 366 -5.52 -31.71 -6.22
N ASN A 367 -4.78 -32.62 -6.87
CA ASN A 367 -5.20 -33.25 -8.14
C ASN A 367 -5.56 -32.24 -9.24
N GLY A 368 -4.87 -31.09 -9.28
CA GLY A 368 -5.13 -30.02 -10.25
C GLY A 368 -6.37 -29.17 -9.96
N VAL A 369 -7.02 -29.37 -8.79
CA VAL A 369 -8.15 -28.57 -8.33
C VAL A 369 -7.71 -27.76 -7.11
N SER A 370 -7.90 -26.44 -7.16
CA SER A 370 -7.64 -25.57 -6.03
C SER A 370 -8.70 -25.73 -4.94
N SER A 371 -8.27 -25.85 -3.69
CA SER A 371 -9.13 -25.85 -2.51
C SER A 371 -9.59 -24.43 -2.18
N ASN A 372 -10.91 -24.22 -2.09
CA ASN A 372 -11.49 -22.99 -1.54
C ASN A 372 -11.62 -23.07 -0.01
N ILE A 373 -10.57 -23.54 0.66
CA ILE A 373 -10.54 -23.68 2.12
C ILE A 373 -10.02 -22.37 2.69
N SER A 374 -10.75 -21.84 3.67
CA SER A 374 -10.42 -20.57 4.31
C SER A 374 -9.93 -20.79 5.74
N VAL A 375 -8.95 -19.98 6.17
CA VAL A 375 -8.35 -20.10 7.50
C VAL A 375 -9.39 -19.91 8.59
N GLY A 376 -10.28 -18.93 8.45
CA GLY A 376 -11.35 -18.67 9.42
C GLY A 376 -12.21 -19.90 9.68
N ASN A 377 -12.65 -20.57 8.61
CA ASN A 377 -13.46 -21.78 8.73
C ASN A 377 -12.72 -22.92 9.46
N MET A 378 -11.42 -23.08 9.24
CA MET A 378 -10.61 -24.12 9.90
C MET A 378 -10.48 -23.88 11.42
N ILE A 379 -10.44 -22.62 11.85
CA ILE A 379 -10.37 -22.25 13.27
C ILE A 379 -11.75 -21.94 13.88
N SER A 380 -12.83 -22.32 13.20
CA SER A 380 -14.23 -22.09 13.64
C SER A 380 -14.60 -20.61 13.84
N LEU A 381 -13.98 -19.71 13.09
CA LEU A 381 -14.33 -18.29 13.04
C LEU A 381 -14.98 -17.93 11.70
N SER A 382 -15.84 -16.92 11.70
CA SER A 382 -16.26 -16.32 10.43
C SER A 382 -15.09 -15.57 9.79
N GLU A 383 -15.05 -15.47 8.46
CA GLU A 383 -13.99 -14.73 7.75
C GLU A 383 -13.88 -13.26 8.19
N THR A 384 -15.02 -12.62 8.48
CA THR A 384 -15.04 -11.25 8.98
C THR A 384 -14.44 -11.14 10.39
N GLN A 385 -14.70 -12.13 11.24
CA GLN A 385 -14.13 -12.20 12.58
C GLN A 385 -12.63 -12.49 12.54
N TYR A 386 -12.20 -13.48 11.77
CA TYR A 386 -10.78 -13.79 11.56
C TYR A 386 -10.00 -12.55 11.10
N ARG A 387 -10.54 -11.80 10.12
CA ARG A 387 -9.88 -10.57 9.64
C ARG A 387 -9.81 -9.48 10.70
N LYS A 388 -10.89 -9.30 11.46
CA LYS A 388 -10.95 -8.27 12.51
C LYS A 388 -10.04 -8.61 13.69
N GLU A 389 -10.00 -9.88 14.09
CA GLU A 389 -9.32 -10.33 15.31
C GLU A 389 -7.87 -10.76 15.06
N CYS A 390 -7.52 -11.26 13.88
CA CYS A 390 -6.18 -11.75 13.59
C CYS A 390 -5.45 -10.93 12.51
N LEU A 391 -6.18 -10.30 11.58
CA LEU A 391 -5.57 -9.58 10.44
C LEU A 391 -5.78 -8.06 10.46
N SER A 392 -5.96 -7.45 11.64
CA SER A 392 -6.14 -6.00 11.75
C SER A 392 -4.85 -5.20 11.52
N GLY A 393 -3.68 -5.84 11.60
CA GLY A 393 -2.36 -5.28 11.32
C GLY A 393 -1.25 -6.29 11.61
N PHE A 394 0.00 -5.93 11.28
CA PHE A 394 1.18 -6.79 11.46
C PHE A 394 1.33 -7.32 12.90
N GLY A 395 1.38 -6.44 13.90
CA GLY A 395 1.56 -6.88 15.29
C GLY A 395 0.45 -7.80 15.79
N ARG A 396 -0.81 -7.57 15.35
CA ARG A 396 -1.90 -8.46 15.72
C ARG A 396 -1.80 -9.84 15.04
N ALA A 397 -1.34 -9.87 13.80
CA ALA A 397 -1.13 -11.10 13.08
C ALA A 397 0.01 -11.93 13.66
N GLU A 398 1.07 -11.27 14.11
CA GLU A 398 2.19 -11.88 14.83
C GLU A 398 1.73 -12.50 16.15
N GLU A 399 0.99 -11.76 16.99
CA GLU A 399 0.41 -12.27 18.25
C GLU A 399 -0.47 -13.51 18.05
N CYS A 400 -1.21 -13.56 16.94
CA CYS A 400 -2.15 -14.64 16.64
C CYS A 400 -1.52 -15.83 15.88
N SER A 401 -0.30 -15.67 15.36
CA SER A 401 0.35 -16.57 14.40
C SER A 401 0.41 -18.03 14.90
N THR A 402 1.09 -18.28 16.01
CA THR A 402 1.29 -19.62 16.57
C THR A 402 -0.03 -20.29 16.95
N THR A 403 -0.97 -19.54 17.55
CA THR A 403 -2.27 -20.09 17.96
C THR A 403 -3.11 -20.51 16.76
N VAL A 404 -3.17 -19.66 15.72
CA VAL A 404 -3.89 -19.98 14.48
C VAL A 404 -3.23 -21.16 13.77
N ALA A 405 -1.89 -21.18 13.68
CA ALA A 405 -1.13 -22.26 13.06
C ALA A 405 -1.42 -23.62 13.69
N LEU A 406 -1.35 -23.73 15.03
CA LEU A 406 -1.66 -24.97 15.76
C LEU A 406 -3.09 -25.46 15.50
N ARG A 407 -4.07 -24.54 15.48
CA ARG A 407 -5.48 -24.88 15.22
C ARG A 407 -5.71 -25.33 13.78
N VAL A 408 -5.03 -24.70 12.83
CA VAL A 408 -5.09 -25.08 11.42
C VAL A 408 -4.44 -26.44 11.23
N LEU A 409 -3.30 -26.71 11.85
CA LEU A 409 -2.64 -28.01 11.80
C LEU A 409 -3.53 -29.14 12.34
N ASP A 410 -4.21 -28.91 13.47
CA ASP A 410 -5.20 -29.85 14.03
C ASP A 410 -6.36 -30.11 13.05
N ALA A 411 -6.91 -29.05 12.45
CA ALA A 411 -7.97 -29.17 11.46
C ALA A 411 -7.51 -29.91 10.17
N LEU A 412 -6.26 -29.75 9.74
CA LEU A 412 -5.68 -30.47 8.60
C LEU A 412 -5.65 -31.98 8.83
N GLY A 413 -5.43 -32.43 10.06
CA GLY A 413 -5.45 -33.85 10.42
C GLY A 413 -6.79 -34.55 10.12
N THR A 414 -7.87 -33.80 9.97
CA THR A 414 -9.20 -34.31 9.63
C THR A 414 -9.63 -34.04 8.18
N ASN A 415 -8.86 -33.24 7.42
CA ASN A 415 -9.29 -32.73 6.12
C ASN A 415 -8.42 -33.25 4.97
N ASN A 416 -8.92 -34.26 4.25
CA ASN A 416 -8.23 -34.87 3.11
C ASN A 416 -8.21 -34.01 1.83
N ASN A 417 -8.81 -32.82 1.84
CA ASN A 417 -8.91 -31.95 0.67
C ASN A 417 -7.80 -30.90 0.58
N VAL A 418 -6.77 -30.98 1.44
CA VAL A 418 -5.61 -30.07 1.43
C VAL A 418 -4.37 -30.82 1.00
N HIS A 419 -3.49 -30.15 0.25
CA HIS A 419 -2.23 -30.74 -0.18
C HIS A 419 -1.36 -31.09 1.04
N PRO A 420 -0.76 -32.29 1.14
CA PRO A 420 0.00 -32.72 2.32
C PRO A 420 1.20 -31.82 2.64
N VAL A 421 1.70 -31.06 1.65
CA VAL A 421 2.79 -30.09 1.85
C VAL A 421 2.42 -29.00 2.84
N VAL A 422 1.14 -28.65 2.94
CA VAL A 422 0.69 -27.56 3.83
C VAL A 422 0.90 -27.94 5.28
N ALA A 423 0.52 -29.16 5.67
CA ALA A 423 0.74 -29.66 7.03
C ALA A 423 2.23 -29.71 7.34
N ARG A 424 3.04 -30.20 6.40
CA ARG A 424 4.48 -30.33 6.60
C ARG A 424 5.21 -28.99 6.73
N TRP A 425 4.86 -28.02 5.88
CA TRP A 425 5.37 -26.65 5.98
C TRP A 425 4.96 -26.01 7.32
N LEU A 426 3.69 -26.16 7.73
CA LEU A 426 3.19 -25.57 8.96
C LEU A 426 3.84 -26.18 10.23
N GLU A 427 4.16 -27.46 10.22
CA GLU A 427 4.95 -28.10 11.28
C GLU A 427 6.34 -27.45 11.44
N MET A 428 7.00 -27.12 10.33
CA MET A 428 8.33 -26.49 10.32
C MET A 428 8.25 -25.06 10.88
N GLU A 429 7.29 -24.26 10.41
CA GLU A 429 7.05 -22.90 10.90
C GLU A 429 6.72 -22.86 12.40
N ILE A 430 5.90 -23.80 12.90
CA ILE A 430 5.57 -23.89 14.33
C ILE A 430 6.80 -24.27 15.15
N ALA A 431 7.62 -25.22 14.66
CA ALA A 431 8.83 -25.63 15.35
C ALA A 431 9.81 -24.46 15.51
N GLU A 432 10.05 -23.70 14.44
CA GLU A 432 10.90 -22.50 14.47
C GLU A 432 10.35 -21.44 15.44
N ALA A 433 9.05 -21.14 15.38
CA ALA A 433 8.43 -20.16 16.27
C ALA A 433 8.54 -20.56 17.76
N LEU A 434 8.40 -21.85 18.07
CA LEU A 434 8.55 -22.35 19.44
C LEU A 434 10.01 -22.30 19.92
N GLU A 435 10.97 -22.53 19.03
CA GLU A 435 12.40 -22.38 19.35
C GLU A 435 12.78 -20.93 19.67
N GLN A 436 12.20 -19.95 18.98
CA GLN A 436 12.47 -18.53 19.24
C GLN A 436 11.88 -18.02 20.58
N THR A 437 10.86 -18.72 21.12
CA THR A 437 10.22 -18.35 22.40
C THR A 437 10.89 -18.94 23.64
N ASN A 438 11.78 -19.92 23.49
CA ASN A 438 12.53 -20.56 24.57
C ASN A 438 13.93 -19.97 24.70
#